data_AF-A0A1F9HQU5-F1
#
_entry.id   AF-A0A1F9HQU5-F1
#
_cell.length_a   1.000
_cell.length_b   1.000
_cell.length_c   1.000
_cell.angle_alpha   90.00
_cell.angle_beta   90.00
_cell.angle_gamma   90.00
#
_symmetry.space_group_name_H-M   'P 1'
#
loop_
_entity.id
_entity.type
_entity.pdbx_description
1 polymer ?
#
loop_
_entity_poly.entity_id
_entity_poly.type
_entity_poly.pdbx_seq_one_letter_code
_entity_poly.pdbx_strand_id
1 'polypeptide(L)'
;MKSNRNALGGVYRCPVCGSELSVINGGVGKLKPICCNTEMVLLKEINTVYFCSVCFSELILIKGSPENLQPICCNKKMKIRLH
;
A
#
# COMPACT_ATOMS: atom_id res chain seq x y z
N MET A 1 22.85 8.54 -11.23
CA MET A 1 22.07 7.70 -10.28
C MET A 1 20.65 8.27 -10.20
N LYS A 2 19.65 7.65 -10.85
CA LYS A 2 18.25 8.09 -10.71
C LYS A 2 17.75 7.59 -9.35
N SER A 3 17.35 8.52 -8.50
CA SER A 3 16.68 8.26 -7.22
C SER A 3 15.35 7.54 -7.48
N ASN A 4 15.38 6.22 -7.63
CA ASN A 4 14.20 5.35 -7.56
C ASN A 4 13.71 5.30 -6.10
N ARG A 5 13.16 6.42 -5.62
CA ARG A 5 12.32 6.39 -4.43
C ARG A 5 11.02 5.71 -4.85
N ASN A 6 10.89 4.43 -4.56
CA ASN A 6 9.58 3.76 -4.59
C ASN A 6 8.66 4.59 -3.69
N ALA A 7 7.78 5.38 -4.29
CA ALA A 7 6.76 6.07 -3.53
C ALA A 7 5.75 5.02 -3.08
N LEU A 8 5.41 5.05 -1.79
CA LEU A 8 4.33 4.20 -1.29
C LEU A 8 3.06 4.58 -2.07
N GLY A 9 2.45 3.58 -2.70
CA GLY A 9 1.25 3.80 -3.48
C GLY A 9 0.06 4.12 -2.56
N GLY A 10 -0.98 4.72 -3.13
CA GLY A 10 -2.21 5.04 -2.41
C GLY A 10 -3.32 4.04 -2.68
N VAL A 11 -4.42 4.17 -1.94
CA VAL A 11 -5.67 3.45 -2.19
C VAL A 11 -6.62 4.36 -2.96
N TYR A 12 -7.24 3.86 -4.02
CA TYR A 12 -8.29 4.54 -4.77
C TYR A 12 -9.62 3.86 -4.49
N ARG A 13 -10.71 4.63 -4.36
CA ARG A 13 -12.04 4.09 -4.15
C ARG A 13 -13.03 4.59 -5.20
N CYS A 14 -13.84 3.68 -5.73
CA CYS A 14 -14.94 4.04 -6.63
C CYS A 14 -16.05 4.71 -5.82
N PRO A 15 -16.49 5.93 -6.19
CA PRO A 15 -17.59 6.59 -5.48
C PRO A 15 -18.96 5.96 -5.76
N VAL A 16 -19.08 5.12 -6.80
CA VAL A 16 -20.35 4.50 -7.21
C VAL A 16 -20.56 3.15 -6.53
N CYS A 17 -19.63 2.20 -6.69
CA CYS A 17 -19.78 0.84 -6.17
C CYS A 17 -18.98 0.56 -4.88
N GLY A 18 -18.09 1.47 -4.49
CA GLY A 18 -17.25 1.31 -3.31
C GLY A 18 -16.02 0.41 -3.48
N SER A 19 -15.78 -0.17 -4.67
CA SER A 19 -14.58 -0.98 -4.93
C SER A 19 -13.29 -0.21 -4.70
N GLU A 20 -12.28 -0.90 -4.20
CA GLU A 20 -10.97 -0.33 -3.84
C GLU A 20 -9.86 -0.87 -4.75
N LEU A 21 -8.92 0.01 -5.11
CA LEU A 21 -7.70 -0.32 -5.84
C LEU A 21 -6.50 0.16 -5.01
N SER A 22 -5.68 -0.78 -4.57
CA SER A 22 -4.46 -0.49 -3.81
C SER A 22 -3.24 -0.48 -4.74
N VAL A 23 -2.48 0.60 -4.73
CA VAL A 23 -1.19 0.68 -5.43
C VAL A 23 -0.08 0.26 -4.47
N ILE A 24 0.67 -0.77 -4.82
CA ILE A 24 1.77 -1.32 -3.99
C ILE A 24 3.05 -0.51 -4.19
N ASN A 25 3.39 -0.18 -5.44
CA ASN A 25 4.55 0.64 -5.79
C ASN A 25 4.12 1.72 -6.80
N GLY A 26 4.14 2.98 -6.37
CA GLY A 26 3.80 4.11 -7.23
C GLY A 26 5.00 4.55 -8.06
N GLY A 27 4.91 4.39 -9.39
CA GLY A 27 5.80 5.09 -10.31
C GLY A 27 5.53 6.60 -10.36
N VAL A 28 6.32 7.36 -11.14
CA VAL A 28 6.28 8.84 -11.24
C VAL A 28 5.02 9.38 -11.97
N GLY A 29 3.94 8.60 -12.08
CA GLY A 29 2.72 8.96 -12.79
C GLY A 29 1.52 9.18 -11.86
N LYS A 30 0.60 10.08 -12.25
CA LYS A 30 -0.72 10.17 -11.62
C LYS A 30 -1.61 9.06 -12.18
N LEU A 31 -1.78 7.98 -11.42
CA LEU A 31 -2.75 6.94 -11.77
C LEU A 31 -4.16 7.52 -11.71
N LYS A 32 -4.95 7.31 -12.75
CA LYS A 32 -6.36 7.71 -12.83
C LYS A 32 -7.23 6.48 -13.11
N PRO A 33 -7.42 5.60 -12.13
CA PRO A 33 -8.18 4.37 -12.36
C PRO A 33 -9.66 4.70 -12.54
N ILE A 34 -10.33 3.96 -13.43
CA ILE A 34 -11.75 4.13 -13.74
C ILE A 34 -12.51 2.89 -13.27
N CYS A 35 -13.61 3.09 -12.55
CA CYS A 35 -14.52 2.04 -12.12
C CYS A 35 -15.96 2.57 -12.19
N CYS A 36 -16.91 1.76 -12.64
CA CYS A 36 -18.30 2.20 -12.89
C CYS A 36 -18.37 3.46 -13.79
N ASN A 37 -17.53 3.50 -14.82
CA ASN A 37 -17.40 4.63 -15.75
C ASN A 37 -17.09 5.98 -15.10
N THR A 38 -16.56 5.98 -13.87
CA THR A 38 -16.19 7.18 -13.11
C THR A 38 -14.74 7.09 -12.63
N GLU A 39 -14.02 8.20 -12.62
CA GLU A 39 -12.67 8.27 -12.05
C GLU A 39 -12.73 7.95 -10.55
N MET A 40 -11.86 7.04 -10.09
CA MET A 40 -11.78 6.68 -8.68
C MET A 40 -11.05 7.77 -7.90
N VAL A 41 -11.45 7.96 -6.63
CA VAL A 41 -10.91 9.00 -5.75
C VAL A 41 -9.73 8.44 -4.95
N LEU A 42 -8.61 9.15 -4.92
CA LEU A 42 -7.47 8.83 -4.07
C LEU A 42 -7.84 9.05 -2.60
N LEU A 43 -7.73 8.01 -1.79
CA LEU A 43 -7.87 8.07 -0.35
C LEU A 43 -6.55 8.52 0.29
N LYS A 44 -6.67 9.23 1.42
CA LYS A 44 -5.52 9.65 2.22
C LYS A 44 -4.84 8.47 2.94
N GLU A 45 -5.54 7.35 3.06
CA GLU A 45 -5.04 6.15 3.71
C GLU A 45 -3.99 5.45 2.84
N ILE A 46 -2.81 5.29 3.42
CA ILE A 46 -1.78 4.42 2.90
C ILE A 46 -1.92 3.11 3.65
N ASN A 47 -1.95 2.00 2.93
CA ASN A 47 -2.00 0.67 3.54
C ASN A 47 -0.81 0.49 4.51
N THR A 48 -1.06 -0.16 5.65
CA THR A 48 0.02 -0.43 6.60
C THR A 48 1.08 -1.31 5.95
N VAL A 49 2.33 -0.86 5.97
CA VAL A 49 3.47 -1.61 5.42
C VAL A 49 4.30 -2.18 6.56
N TYR A 50 4.53 -3.49 6.54
CA TYR A 50 5.48 -4.18 7.38
C TYR A 50 6.77 -4.38 6.61
N PHE A 51 7.92 -4.29 7.29
CA PHE A 51 9.21 -4.62 6.70
C PHE A 51 9.99 -5.61 7.57
N CYS A 52 10.75 -6.48 6.91
CA CYS A 52 11.69 -7.37 7.58
C CYS A 52 12.99 -6.60 7.88
N SER A 53 13.45 -6.60 9.13
CA SER A 53 14.71 -5.93 9.49
C SER A 53 15.97 -6.71 9.09
N VAL A 54 15.83 -7.87 8.45
CA VAL A 54 16.94 -8.74 8.04
C VAL A 54 17.13 -8.70 6.52
N CYS A 55 16.08 -9.04 5.75
CA CYS A 55 16.13 -9.08 4.29
C CYS A 55 15.45 -7.90 3.60
N PHE A 56 14.85 -6.97 4.37
CA PHE A 56 14.16 -5.78 3.86
C PHE A 56 12.93 -6.05 2.97
N SER A 57 12.43 -7.28 2.93
CA SER A 57 11.16 -7.59 2.26
C SER A 57 10.00 -6.84 2.91
N GLU A 58 9.07 -6.39 2.08
CA GLU A 58 7.89 -5.63 2.48
C GLU A 58 6.63 -6.48 2.36
N LEU A 59 5.69 -6.29 3.29
CA LEU A 59 4.34 -6.85 3.26
C LEU A 59 3.37 -5.70 3.45
N ILE A 60 2.34 -5.62 2.60
CA ILE A 60 1.32 -4.58 2.66
C ILE A 60 0.01 -5.19 3.14
N LEU A 61 -0.57 -4.61 4.20
CA LEU A 61 -1.89 -4.97 4.69
C LEU A 61 -2.95 -4.16 3.95
N ILE A 62 -3.69 -4.84 3.05
CA ILE A 62 -4.76 -4.22 2.25
C ILE A 62 -6.04 -4.04 3.06
N LYS A 63 -6.35 -4.96 3.98
CA LYS A 63 -7.56 -4.91 4.80
C LYS A 63 -7.35 -5.59 6.14
N GLY A 64 -7.92 -5.01 7.19
CA GLY A 64 -7.84 -5.51 8.56
C GLY A 64 -7.02 -4.59 9.45
N SER A 65 -6.93 -4.96 10.72
CA SER A 65 -6.26 -4.15 11.74
C SER A 65 -4.79 -4.53 11.92
N PRO A 66 -3.85 -3.57 11.93
CA PRO A 66 -2.44 -3.85 12.15
C PRO A 66 -2.13 -4.59 13.46
N GLU A 67 -2.89 -4.32 14.52
CA GLU A 67 -2.73 -4.95 15.83
C GLU A 67 -3.01 -6.46 15.82
N ASN A 68 -3.76 -6.94 14.83
CA ASN A 68 -4.16 -8.35 14.72
C ASN A 68 -3.24 -9.15 13.78
N LEU A 69 -2.30 -8.51 13.08
CA LEU A 69 -1.38 -9.19 12.18
C LEU A 69 0.06 -9.11 12.72
N GLN A 70 0.69 -10.26 12.92
CA GLN A 70 2.09 -10.35 13.33
C GLN A 70 2.90 -11.13 12.30
N PRO A 71 3.24 -10.52 11.15
CA PRO A 71 3.93 -11.24 10.09
C PRO A 71 5.37 -11.56 10.51
N ILE A 72 5.84 -12.74 10.12
CA ILE A 72 7.17 -13.25 10.43
C ILE A 72 7.95 -13.40 9.13
N CYS A 73 9.17 -12.87 9.10
CA CYS A 73 10.12 -13.01 7.99
C CYS A 73 11.53 -13.19 8.56
N CYS A 74 12.36 -14.05 7.95
CA CYS A 74 13.68 -14.42 8.48
C CYS A 74 13.66 -14.81 9.97
N ASN A 75 12.63 -15.57 10.38
CA ASN A 75 12.41 -16.00 11.77
C ASN A 75 12.30 -14.85 12.79
N LYS A 76 11.97 -13.64 12.35
CA LYS A 76 11.74 -12.47 13.21
C LYS A 76 10.42 -11.80 12.89
N LYS A 77 9.78 -11.20 13.90
CA LYS A 77 8.60 -10.36 13.70
C LYS A 77 8.96 -9.18 12.81
N MET A 78 8.19 -8.96 11.75
CA MET A 78 8.32 -7.77 10.91
C MET A 78 7.86 -6.54 11.68
N LYS A 79 8.39 -5.37 11.31
CA LYS A 79 8.09 -4.09 11.97
C LYS A 79 7.20 -3.24 11.06
N ILE A 80 6.30 -2.45 11.64
CA ILE A 80 5.53 -1.46 10.89
C ILE A 80 6.47 -0.33 10.44
N ARG A 81 6.38 0.04 9.18
CA ARG A 81 7.06 1.19 8.59
C ARG A 81 6.19 2.42 8.85
N LEU A 82 6.63 3.28 9.75
CA LEU A 82 6.02 4.60 9.94
C LEU A 82 6.38 5.49 8.74
N HIS A 83 5.40 6.20 8.18
CA HIS A 83 5.57 7.12 7.06
C HIS A 83 6.31 8.39 7.46
#